data_AF-A0A0P7W940-F1
#
_entry.id   AF-A0A0P7W940-F1
#
_cell.length_a   1.000
_cell.length_b   1.000
_cell.length_c   1.000
_cell.angle_alpha   90.00
_cell.angle_beta   90.00
_cell.angle_gamma   90.00
#
_symmetry.space_group_name_H-M   'P 1'
#
loop_
_entity.id
_entity.type
_entity.pdbx_description
1 polymer ?
#
loop_
_entity_poly.entity_id
_entity_poly.type
_entity_poly.pdbx_seq_one_letter_code
_entity_poly.pdbx_strand_id
1 'polypeptide(L)'
;ERGFLPAASEKHGMWGSGLDMHTKPWVRARSRREYWEQLQPASGRPTCPSMSKPEGWGVTKGHADLIQHKEATSKQEMQHLLEMQKKAKANA
;
A
#
# COMPACT_ATOMS: atom_id res chain seq x y z
N GLU A 1 23.21 -14.03 -6.42
CA GLU A 1 23.40 -13.66 -5.00
C GLU A 1 24.66 -12.80 -4.87
N ARG A 2 24.71 -11.91 -3.86
CA ARG A 2 25.82 -10.96 -3.68
C ARG A 2 27.06 -11.59 -3.00
N GLY A 3 27.06 -12.89 -2.73
CA GLY A 3 28.20 -13.66 -2.21
C GLY A 3 28.43 -13.58 -0.69
N PHE A 4 27.63 -12.82 0.06
CA PHE A 4 27.71 -12.72 1.51
C PHE A 4 26.34 -12.40 2.13
N LEU A 5 26.18 -12.71 3.41
CA LEU A 5 25.00 -12.33 4.20
C LEU A 5 25.27 -11.03 4.98
N PRO A 6 24.29 -10.11 5.10
CA PRO A 6 24.43 -8.92 5.92
C PRO A 6 24.41 -9.28 7.42
N ALA A 7 24.95 -8.40 8.28
CA ALA A 7 24.96 -8.59 9.74
C ALA A 7 23.55 -8.83 10.34
N ALA A 8 22.51 -8.25 9.74
CA ALA A 8 21.12 -8.48 10.15
C ALA A 8 20.69 -9.96 10.06
N SER A 9 21.35 -10.78 9.23
CA SER A 9 21.08 -12.20 9.13
C SER A 9 21.50 -13.00 10.38
N GLU A 10 22.32 -12.44 11.27
CA GLU A 10 22.68 -13.11 12.54
C GLU A 10 21.46 -13.40 13.43
N LYS A 11 20.39 -12.61 13.29
CA LYS A 11 19.13 -12.75 14.04
C LYS A 11 17.97 -13.24 13.17
N HIS A 12 18.22 -13.62 11.92
CA HIS A 12 17.19 -14.04 10.98
C HIS A 12 17.55 -15.33 10.26
N GLY A 13 16.61 -16.27 10.22
CA GLY A 13 16.74 -17.54 9.52
C GLY A 13 16.17 -17.48 8.10
N MET A 14 16.80 -18.16 7.13
CA MET A 14 16.25 -18.26 5.78
C MET A 14 14.88 -18.94 5.82
N TRP A 15 13.88 -18.35 5.14
CA TRP A 15 12.56 -18.94 4.95
C TRP A 15 11.86 -19.42 6.23
N GLY A 16 12.08 -18.70 7.33
CA GLY A 16 11.46 -19.02 8.61
C GLY A 16 12.14 -20.16 9.38
N SER A 17 13.41 -20.49 9.09
CA SER A 17 14.16 -21.59 9.76
C SER A 17 14.15 -21.51 11.29
N GLY A 18 14.01 -20.32 11.88
CA GLY A 18 13.84 -20.15 13.33
C GLY A 18 12.58 -20.81 13.92
N LEU A 19 11.60 -21.20 13.07
CA LEU A 19 10.37 -21.86 13.49
C LEU A 19 10.54 -23.38 13.70
N ASP A 20 11.67 -23.98 13.29
CA ASP A 20 11.91 -25.43 13.36
C ASP A 20 11.78 -26.02 14.76
N MET A 21 12.12 -25.25 15.78
CA MET A 21 12.10 -25.71 17.19
C MET A 21 10.77 -25.44 17.89
N HIS A 22 9.76 -24.90 17.19
CA HIS A 22 8.49 -24.55 17.80
C HIS A 22 7.72 -25.79 18.26
N THR A 23 7.09 -25.77 19.44
CA THR A 23 6.37 -26.94 20.00
C THR A 23 5.18 -27.38 19.15
N LYS A 24 4.45 -26.41 18.57
CA LYS A 24 3.28 -26.65 17.71
C LYS A 24 3.69 -27.18 16.31
N PRO A 25 3.22 -28.38 15.87
CA PRO A 25 3.60 -28.96 14.57
C PRO A 25 3.26 -28.08 13.36
N TRP A 26 2.09 -27.45 13.34
CA TRP A 26 1.66 -26.57 12.23
C TRP A 26 2.43 -25.25 12.14
N VAL A 27 3.20 -24.89 13.17
CA VAL A 27 4.11 -23.75 13.13
C VAL A 27 5.44 -24.19 12.52
N ARG A 28 5.97 -25.36 12.92
CA ARG A 28 7.19 -25.94 12.32
C ARG A 28 7.05 -26.21 10.84
N ALA A 29 5.90 -26.71 10.39
CA ALA A 29 5.64 -27.01 8.98
C ALA A 29 5.75 -25.79 8.03
N ARG A 30 5.86 -24.56 8.59
CA ARG A 30 6.04 -23.29 7.88
C ARG A 30 7.51 -22.94 7.65
N SER A 31 8.44 -23.67 8.26
CA SER A 31 9.89 -23.46 8.18
C SER A 31 10.48 -23.96 6.86
N ARG A 32 9.89 -23.52 5.74
CA ARG A 32 10.26 -23.92 4.40
C ARG A 32 9.93 -22.82 3.40
N ARG A 33 10.77 -22.71 2.38
CA ARG A 33 10.63 -21.73 1.30
C ARG A 33 9.25 -21.78 0.63
N GLU A 34 8.86 -22.98 0.22
CA GLU A 34 7.62 -23.24 -0.50
C GLU A 34 6.37 -22.69 0.22
N TYR A 35 6.34 -22.79 1.56
CA TYR A 35 5.22 -22.28 2.35
C TYR A 35 5.07 -20.77 2.21
N TRP A 36 6.16 -20.02 2.43
CA TRP A 36 6.12 -18.56 2.42
C TRP A 36 6.04 -17.96 1.01
N GLU A 37 6.58 -18.64 0.00
CA GLU A 37 6.45 -18.18 -1.39
C GLU A 37 5.03 -18.32 -1.93
N GLN A 38 4.31 -19.37 -1.53
CA GLN A 38 2.96 -19.65 -2.05
C GLN A 38 1.85 -19.07 -1.17
N LEU A 39 2.14 -18.73 0.09
CA LEU A 39 1.16 -18.17 1.01
C LEU A 39 0.56 -16.87 0.46
N GLN A 40 -0.77 -16.82 0.35
CA GLN A 40 -1.52 -15.60 0.08
C GLN A 40 -2.02 -15.04 1.42
N PRO A 41 -1.31 -14.09 2.05
CA PRO A 41 -1.68 -13.59 3.37
C PRO A 41 -3.01 -12.84 3.30
N ALA A 42 -3.90 -13.12 4.25
CA ALA A 42 -5.14 -12.37 4.39
C ALA A 42 -4.86 -10.93 4.84
N SER A 43 -5.65 -9.97 4.34
CA SER A 43 -5.54 -8.56 4.75
C SER A 43 -5.95 -8.31 6.21
N GLY A 44 -6.72 -9.23 6.81
CA GLY A 44 -7.34 -9.05 8.12
C GLY A 44 -8.46 -7.99 8.15
N ARG A 45 -8.84 -7.43 7.00
CA ARG A 45 -9.83 -6.35 6.87
C ARG A 45 -10.99 -6.82 5.97
N PRO A 46 -12.06 -7.41 6.53
CA PRO A 46 -13.08 -8.11 5.74
C PRO A 46 -13.95 -7.17 4.88
N THR A 47 -14.10 -5.91 5.28
CA THR A 47 -14.96 -4.94 4.58
C THR A 47 -14.17 -3.93 3.74
N CYS A 48 -12.84 -3.96 3.81
CA CYS A 48 -12.01 -3.03 3.04
C CYS A 48 -11.71 -3.59 1.65
N PRO A 49 -11.72 -2.75 0.59
CA PRO A 49 -11.30 -3.18 -0.73
C PRO A 49 -9.79 -3.49 -0.77
N SER A 50 -9.36 -4.33 -1.70
CA SER A 50 -7.94 -4.67 -1.91
C SER A 50 -7.15 -3.57 -2.63
N MET A 51 -7.85 -2.70 -3.37
CA MET A 51 -7.26 -1.60 -4.14
C MET A 51 -8.08 -0.32 -3.95
N SER A 52 -7.42 0.82 -4.07
CA SER A 52 -8.03 2.14 -4.09
C SER A 52 -7.91 2.74 -5.49
N LYS A 53 -8.86 3.58 -5.88
CA LYS A 53 -8.76 4.37 -7.12
C LYS A 53 -7.87 5.59 -6.86
N PRO A 54 -6.80 5.82 -7.64
CA PRO A 54 -6.07 7.07 -7.58
C PRO A 54 -6.99 8.24 -7.97
N GLU A 55 -6.92 9.34 -7.22
CA GLU A 55 -7.62 10.56 -7.60
C GLU A 55 -6.81 11.29 -8.68
N GLY A 56 -7.36 11.36 -9.89
CA GLY A 56 -6.69 11.89 -11.08
C GLY A 56 -7.11 13.31 -11.45
N TRP A 57 -6.95 14.28 -10.56
CA TRP A 57 -7.36 15.68 -10.81
C TRP A 57 -6.55 16.37 -11.92
N GLY A 58 -5.47 15.76 -12.41
CA GLY A 58 -4.62 16.35 -13.45
C GLY A 58 -3.81 17.56 -13.00
N VAL A 59 -3.91 17.95 -11.72
CA VAL A 59 -3.18 19.06 -11.12
C VAL A 59 -1.98 18.53 -10.32
N THR A 60 -0.81 19.12 -10.55
CA THR A 60 0.44 18.78 -9.84
C THR A 60 0.90 19.94 -8.97
N LYS A 61 1.88 19.71 -8.08
CA LYS A 61 2.48 20.73 -7.22
C LYS A 61 2.78 22.03 -8.00
N GLY A 62 2.20 23.15 -7.57
CA GLY A 62 2.37 24.47 -8.21
C GLY A 62 1.22 24.90 -9.13
N HIS A 63 0.22 24.04 -9.36
CA HIS A 63 -0.98 24.43 -10.09
C HIS A 63 -1.77 25.51 -9.34
N ALA A 64 -2.37 26.46 -10.07
CA ALA A 64 -3.09 27.59 -9.47
C ALA A 64 -4.21 27.14 -8.52
N ASP A 65 -4.92 26.06 -8.87
CA ASP A 65 -6.00 25.48 -8.05
C ASP A 65 -5.52 24.83 -6.74
N LEU A 66 -4.21 24.65 -6.56
CA LEU A 66 -3.60 24.14 -5.33
C LEU A 66 -3.07 25.25 -4.42
N ILE A 67 -3.16 26.51 -4.85
CA ILE A 67 -2.74 27.65 -4.05
C ILE A 67 -3.83 27.92 -3.00
N GLN A 68 -3.44 27.94 -1.73
CA GLN A 68 -4.36 28.26 -0.65
C GLN A 68 -4.78 29.73 -0.73
N HIS A 69 -6.08 29.98 -0.83
CA HIS A 69 -6.64 31.34 -0.79
C HIS A 69 -6.77 31.82 0.66
N LYS A 70 -6.66 33.15 0.86
CA LYS A 70 -6.82 33.79 2.18
C LYS A 70 -8.28 33.85 2.64
N GLU A 71 -9.19 34.03 1.69
CA GLU A 71 -10.63 34.11 1.92
C GLU A 71 -11.30 32.75 1.69
N ALA A 72 -12.50 32.55 2.26
CA ALA A 72 -13.26 31.32 2.09
C ALA A 72 -13.64 31.10 0.62
N THR A 73 -13.61 29.83 0.18
CA THR A 73 -13.95 29.45 -1.19
C THR A 73 -15.36 29.90 -1.54
N SER A 74 -15.46 30.68 -2.62
CA SER A 74 -16.73 31.18 -3.12
C SER A 74 -17.59 30.06 -3.71
N LYS A 75 -18.90 30.29 -3.82
CA LYS A 75 -19.82 29.32 -4.44
C LYS A 75 -19.45 29.02 -5.91
N GLN A 76 -18.88 29.97 -6.62
CA GLN A 76 -18.47 29.83 -8.02
C GLN A 76 -17.22 28.96 -8.16
N GLU A 77 -16.21 29.18 -7.31
CA GLU A 77 -15.01 28.32 -7.24
C GLU A 77 -15.38 26.88 -6.86
N MET A 78 -16.31 26.70 -5.91
CA MET A 78 -16.81 25.37 -5.56
C MET A 78 -17.51 24.66 -6.74
N GLN A 79 -18.32 25.39 -7.52
CA GLN A 79 -18.95 24.81 -8.72
C GLN A 79 -17.90 24.40 -9.75
N HIS A 80 -16.87 25.22 -9.96
CA HIS A 80 -15.75 24.92 -10.86
C HIS A 80 -15.02 23.64 -10.44
N LEU A 81 -14.66 23.51 -9.16
CA LEU A 81 -13.98 22.32 -8.63
C LEU A 81 -14.83 21.04 -8.79
N LEU A 82 -16.14 21.11 -8.55
CA LEU A 82 -17.05 19.97 -8.73
C LEU A 82 -17.14 19.54 -10.21
N GLU A 83 -17.09 20.49 -11.14
CA GLU A 83 -17.06 20.17 -12.57
C GLU A 83 -15.74 19.55 -12.99
N MET A 84 -14.60 20.06 -12.49
CA MET A 84 -13.29 19.45 -12.68
C MET A 84 -13.25 18.01 -12.15
N GLN A 85 -13.82 17.77 -10.96
CA GLN A 85 -13.90 16.43 -10.38
C GLN A 85 -14.70 15.46 -11.27
N LYS A 86 -15.84 15.91 -11.82
CA LYS A 86 -16.66 15.09 -12.72
C LYS A 86 -15.89 14.73 -14.00
N LYS A 87 -15.15 15.69 -14.58
CA LYS A 87 -14.32 15.45 -15.77
C LYS A 87 -13.18 14.47 -15.48
N ALA A 88 -12.49 14.62 -14.35
CA ALA A 88 -11.45 13.69 -13.90
C ALA A 88 -11.99 12.25 -13.73
N LYS A 89 -13.17 12.09 -13.14
CA LYS A 89 -13.83 10.79 -12.97
C LYS A 89 -14.34 10.16 -14.27
N ALA A 90 -14.64 10.96 -15.29
CA ALA A 90 -15.08 10.46 -16.60
C ALA A 90 -13.92 9.95 -17.47
N ASN A 91 -12.71 10.46 -17.22
CA ASN A 91 -11.49 10.12 -17.96
C ASN A 91 -10.64 9.02 -17.32
N ALA A 92 -11.06 8.49 -16.16
CA ALA A 92 -10.38 7.47 -15.36
C ALA A 92 -11.16 6.13 -15.38
#